data_AF-A0A1N6V7G8-F1
#
_entry.id   AF-A0A1N6V7G8-F1
#
_cell.length_a   1.000
_cell.length_b   1.000
_cell.length_c   1.000
_cell.angle_alpha   90.00
_cell.angle_beta   90.00
_cell.angle_gamma   90.00
#
_symmetry.space_group_name_H-M   'P 1'
#
loop_
_entity.id
_entity.type
_entity.pdbx_description
1 polymer ?
#
loop_
_entity_poly.entity_id
_entity_poly.type
_entity_poly.pdbx_seq_one_letter_code
_entity_poly.pdbx_strand_id
1 'polypeptide(L)'
;MEGHIDIEELEKWLKWRTFPPKRANPDELLESLGMQAYNRWGIVRKTHGVMADDEIWLRFEGETLRHKDVCLRKELYYPESAAENS
;
A
#
# COMPACT_ATOMS: atom_id res chain seq x y z
N MET A 1 11.47 -23.80 -9.40
CA MET A 1 11.41 -23.95 -7.94
C MET A 1 10.34 -22.98 -7.47
N GLU A 2 9.14 -23.49 -7.19
CA GLU A 2 8.06 -22.65 -6.66
C GLU A 2 8.46 -22.27 -5.23
N GLY A 3 8.77 -20.99 -5.02
CA GLY A 3 8.93 -20.43 -3.69
C GLY A 3 7.54 -20.31 -3.08
N HIS A 4 7.29 -21.03 -1.99
CA HIS A 4 6.14 -20.77 -1.14
C HIS A 4 6.54 -19.67 -0.15
N ILE A 5 5.63 -18.73 0.08
CA ILE A 5 5.74 -17.80 1.21
C ILE A 5 5.03 -18.44 2.39
N ASP A 6 5.70 -18.56 3.52
CA ASP A 6 5.02 -18.97 4.75
C ASP A 6 4.24 -17.80 5.38
N ILE A 7 3.45 -18.11 6.41
CA ILE A 7 2.64 -17.09 7.08
C ILE A 7 3.51 -16.06 7.81
N GLU A 8 4.67 -16.43 8.32
CA GLU A 8 5.57 -15.52 9.02
C GLU A 8 6.24 -14.55 8.06
N GLU A 9 6.68 -15.03 6.90
CA GLU A 9 7.24 -14.23 5.81
C GLU A 9 6.21 -13.24 5.29
N LEU A 10 4.96 -13.69 5.13
CA LEU A 10 3.85 -12.80 4.77
C LEU A 10 3.63 -11.73 5.85
N GLU A 11 3.59 -12.10 7.14
CA GLU A 11 3.44 -11.13 8.23
C GLU A 11 4.60 -10.13 8.31
N LYS A 12 5.84 -10.60 8.10
CA LYS A 12 7.02 -9.74 8.00
C LYS A 12 6.84 -8.76 6.86
N TRP A 13 6.48 -9.23 5.67
CA TRP A 13 6.26 -8.37 4.51
C TRP A 13 5.15 -7.35 4.76
N LEU A 14 4.01 -7.75 5.33
CA LEU A 14 2.91 -6.84 5.67
C LEU A 14 3.35 -5.76 6.66
N LYS A 15 4.17 -6.10 7.65
CA LYS A 15 4.74 -5.12 8.57
C LYS A 15 5.55 -4.05 7.83
N TRP A 16 6.37 -4.44 6.84
CA TRP A 16 7.11 -3.50 5.99
C TRP A 16 6.20 -2.59 5.15
N ARG A 17 5.01 -3.07 4.79
CA ARG A 17 4.00 -2.31 4.02
C ARG A 17 3.08 -1.44 4.87
N THR A 18 3.37 -1.30 6.16
CA THR A 18 2.61 -0.46 7.09
C THR A 18 3.52 0.50 7.83
N PHE A 19 3.02 1.66 8.21
CA PHE A 19 3.80 2.58 9.04
C PHE A 19 4.03 1.97 10.43
N PRO A 20 5.16 2.28 11.11
CA PRO A 20 5.42 1.78 12.46
C PRO A 20 4.36 2.28 13.46
N PRO A 21 3.89 1.42 14.40
CA PRO A 21 2.90 1.84 15.40
C PRO A 21 3.39 2.97 16.31
N LYS A 22 4.70 3.04 16.56
CA LYS A 22 5.35 4.04 17.42
C LYS A 22 5.93 5.23 16.63
N ARG A 23 5.43 5.47 15.41
CA ARG A 23 5.80 6.67 14.64
C ARG A 23 5.35 7.93 15.40
N ALA A 24 5.93 9.08 15.10
CA ALA A 24 5.59 10.36 15.76
C ALA A 24 4.14 10.81 15.51
N ASN A 25 3.52 10.42 14.40
CA ASN A 25 2.17 10.84 14.00
C ASN A 25 1.26 9.67 13.57
N PRO A 26 1.10 8.62 14.39
CA PRO A 26 0.36 7.43 13.99
C PRO A 26 -1.14 7.70 13.91
N ASP A 27 -1.68 8.58 14.76
CA ASP A 27 -3.10 8.90 14.81
C ASP A 27 -3.56 9.69 13.59
N GLU A 28 -2.78 10.68 13.13
CA GLU A 28 -3.04 11.41 11.89
C GLU A 28 -3.07 10.47 10.67
N LEU A 29 -2.14 9.51 10.63
CA LEU A 29 -2.10 8.51 9.56
C LEU A 29 -3.33 7.60 9.61
N LEU A 30 -3.74 7.14 10.80
CA LEU A 30 -4.97 6.36 10.96
C LEU A 30 -6.20 7.16 10.53
N GLU A 31 -6.30 8.42 10.92
CA GLU A 31 -7.39 9.32 10.55
C GLU A 31 -7.47 9.49 9.02
N SER A 32 -6.34 9.74 8.35
CA SER A 32 -6.29 9.83 6.88
C SER A 32 -6.74 8.54 6.16
N LEU A 33 -6.60 7.38 6.81
CA LEU A 33 -7.07 6.08 6.31
C LEU A 33 -8.52 5.78 6.72
N GLY A 34 -9.16 6.64 7.52
CA GLY A 34 -10.49 6.44 8.09
C GLY A 34 -10.52 5.31 9.13
N MET A 35 -9.43 5.14 9.88
CA MET A 35 -9.24 4.06 10.86
C MET A 35 -9.22 4.62 12.29
N GLN A 36 -9.81 3.87 13.22
CA GLN A 36 -9.88 4.24 14.64
C GLN A 36 -8.81 3.56 15.50
N ALA A 37 -8.16 2.53 14.97
CA ALA A 37 -7.16 1.76 15.68
C ALA A 37 -6.14 1.18 14.69
N TYR A 38 -4.92 0.98 15.17
CA TYR A 38 -3.87 0.36 14.38
C TYR A 38 -4.18 -1.11 14.10
N ASN A 39 -4.40 -1.45 12.83
CA ASN A 39 -4.58 -2.81 12.35
C ASN A 39 -3.81 -2.99 11.05
N ARG A 40 -2.77 -3.84 11.02
CA ARG A 40 -1.89 -4.00 9.86
C ARG A 40 -2.65 -4.41 8.60
N TRP A 41 -3.53 -5.40 8.72
CA TRP A 41 -4.36 -5.87 7.61
C TRP A 41 -5.31 -4.79 7.10
N GLY A 42 -5.92 -4.03 8.00
CA GLY A 42 -6.77 -2.89 7.68
C GLY A 42 -6.01 -1.80 6.92
N ILE A 43 -4.80 -1.47 7.38
CA ILE A 43 -3.92 -0.50 6.70
C ILE A 43 -3.58 -1.00 5.30
N VAL A 44 -3.11 -2.24 5.15
CA VAL A 44 -2.76 -2.81 3.83
C VAL A 44 -3.97 -2.89 2.91
N ARG A 45 -5.17 -3.17 3.42
CA ARG A 45 -6.42 -3.11 2.63
C ARG A 45 -6.77 -1.71 2.14
N LYS A 46 -6.41 -0.67 2.89
CA LYS A 46 -6.65 0.74 2.51
C LYS A 46 -5.58 1.27 1.56
N THR A 47 -4.33 0.86 1.74
CA THR A 47 -3.18 1.38 0.98
C THR A 47 -2.73 0.46 -0.16
N HIS A 48 -3.31 -0.74 -0.27
CA HIS A 48 -2.82 -1.82 -1.12
C HIS A 48 -1.36 -2.22 -0.87
N GLY A 49 -0.78 -1.82 0.28
CA GLY A 49 0.63 -2.03 0.60
C GLY A 49 1.60 -1.30 -0.33
N VAL A 50 1.13 -0.25 -1.01
CA VAL A 50 1.95 0.53 -1.94
C VAL A 50 3.07 1.28 -1.21
N MET A 51 4.24 1.35 -1.83
CA MET A 51 5.38 2.11 -1.34
C MET A 51 5.81 3.14 -2.40
N ALA A 52 6.49 4.20 -1.99
CA ALA A 52 6.93 5.24 -2.92
C ALA A 52 8.11 4.81 -3.80
N ASP A 53 8.82 3.77 -3.38
CA ASP A 53 10.13 3.36 -3.93
C ASP A 53 10.07 2.04 -4.71
N ASP A 54 8.90 1.39 -4.81
CA ASP A 54 8.72 0.16 -5.59
C ASP A 54 7.33 0.08 -6.26
N GLU A 55 7.20 -0.87 -7.19
CA GLU A 55 5.94 -1.13 -7.94
C GLU A 55 5.14 -2.29 -7.34
N ILE A 56 5.46 -2.72 -6.11
CA ILE A 56 4.84 -3.89 -5.49
C ILE A 56 3.61 -3.44 -4.70
N TRP A 57 2.47 -4.06 -5.00
CA TRP A 57 1.20 -3.79 -4.34
C TRP A 57 0.31 -5.04 -4.36
N LEU A 58 -0.74 -5.06 -3.53
CA LEU A 58 -1.73 -6.12 -3.49
C LEU A 58 -3.02 -5.68 -4.16
N ARG A 59 -3.48 -6.48 -5.12
CA ARG A 59 -4.85 -6.45 -5.60
C ARG A 59 -5.65 -7.52 -4.87
N PHE A 60 -6.72 -7.13 -4.20
CA PHE A 60 -7.60 -8.08 -3.52
C PHE A 60 -8.59 -8.71 -4.51
N GLU A 61 -9.10 -9.88 -4.12
CA GLU A 61 -10.10 -10.59 -4.90
C GLU A 61 -11.34 -9.71 -5.16
N GLY A 62 -11.81 -9.69 -6.42
CA GLY A 62 -12.94 -8.87 -6.85
C GLY A 62 -12.60 -7.45 -7.28
N GLU A 63 -11.36 -6.98 -7.09
CA GLU A 63 -10.95 -5.64 -7.51
C GLU A 63 -10.49 -5.59 -8.97
N THR A 64 -10.84 -4.49 -9.65
CA THR A 64 -10.38 -4.19 -11.02
C THR A 64 -9.29 -3.12 -11.06
N LEU A 65 -8.76 -2.74 -9.89
CA LEU A 65 -7.70 -1.75 -9.76
C LEU A 65 -6.44 -2.20 -10.51
N ARG A 66 -5.67 -1.22 -10.94
CA ARG A 66 -4.34 -1.35 -11.55
C ARG A 66 -3.35 -0.50 -10.76
N HIS A 67 -2.06 -0.73 -10.97
CA HIS A 67 -1.01 0.01 -10.25
C HIS A 67 -1.18 1.54 -10.37
N LYS A 68 -1.55 2.07 -11.54
CA LYS A 68 -1.82 3.51 -11.75
C LYS A 68 -2.94 4.10 -10.87
N ASP A 69 -3.83 3.26 -10.35
CA ASP A 69 -4.95 3.69 -9.52
C ASP A 69 -4.51 3.87 -8.06
N VAL A 70 -3.44 3.18 -7.64
CA VAL A 70 -2.99 3.11 -6.24
C VAL A 70 -1.57 3.66 -6.00
N CYS A 71 -0.78 3.89 -7.06
CA CYS A 71 0.60 4.36 -6.91
C CYS A 71 0.69 5.79 -6.36
N LEU A 72 1.70 6.03 -5.52
CA LEU A 72 1.90 7.33 -4.87
C LEU A 72 2.53 8.38 -5.79
N ARG A 73 3.27 7.93 -6.83
CA ARG A 73 4.05 8.78 -7.73
C ARG A 73 3.66 8.54 -9.19
N LYS A 74 2.43 8.91 -9.55
CA LYS A 74 1.87 8.67 -10.89
C LYS A 74 2.71 9.28 -11.99
N GLU A 75 3.24 10.47 -11.75
CA GLU A 75 4.12 11.21 -12.65
C GLU A 75 5.43 10.48 -12.98
N LEU A 76 5.94 9.63 -12.08
CA LEU A 76 7.16 8.87 -12.30
C LEU A 76 6.91 7.64 -13.19
N TYR A 77 5.83 6.91 -12.91
CA TYR A 77 5.54 5.62 -13.57
C TYR A 77 4.64 5.76 -14.81
N TYR A 78 3.83 6.83 -14.87
CA TYR A 78 2.83 7.07 -15.91
C TYR A 78 2.85 8.55 -16.35
N PRO A 79 4.00 9.05 -16.86
CA PRO A 79 4.15 10.47 -17.20
C PRO A 79 3.14 10.96 -18.24
N GLU A 80 2.71 10.10 -19.16
CA GLU A 80 1.69 10.43 -20.17
C GLU A 80 0.31 10.67 -19.56
N SER A 81 -0.02 9.98 -18.46
CA SER A 81 -1.31 10.17 -17.76
C SER A 81 -1.38 11.49 -17.00
N ALA A 82 -0.24 12.09 -16.66
CA ALA A 82 -0.19 13.41 -16.06
C ALA A 82 -0.47 14.53 -17.08
N ALA A 83 -0.21 14.28 -18.37
CA ALA A 83 -0.41 15.24 -19.45
C ALA A 83 -1.88 15.36 -19.89
N GLU A 84 -2.73 14.37 -19.60
CA GLU A 84 -4.17 14.40 -19.96
C GLU A 84 -5.01 15.33 -19.07
N ASN A 85 -4.45 15.85 -17.98
CA ASN A 85 -5.13 16.78 -17.06
C ASN A 85 -4.54 18.21 -17.09
N SER A 86 -3.75 18.56 -18.11
CA SER A 86 -3.19 19.91 -18.32
C SER A 86 -3.81 20.61 -19.53
#